data_AF-A0A355V2B6-F1
#
_entry.id   AF-A0A355V2B6-F1
#
_cell.length_a   1.000
_cell.length_b   1.000
_cell.length_c   1.000
_cell.angle_alpha   90.00
_cell.angle_beta   90.00
_cell.angle_gamma   90.00
#
_symmetry.space_group_name_H-M   'P 1'
#
loop_
_entity.id
_entity.type
_entity.pdbx_description
1 polymer ?
#
loop_
_entity_poly.entity_id
_entity_poly.type
_entity_poly.pdbx_seq_one_letter_code
_entity_poly.pdbx_strand_id
1 'polypeptide(L)' 'DRAGAKVVDAEVPLSEMFGYATDLRSRTQGRGQFTMQFDHYSEVPKSVAEKVIGERAKK' A
#
# COMPACT_ATOMS: atom_id res chain seq x y z
N ASP A 1 -6.04 -16.40 -15.59
CA ASP A 1 -6.24 -15.26 -16.51
C ASP A 1 -7.71 -14.96 -16.64
N ARG A 2 -8.13 -13.74 -16.34
CA ARG A 2 -9.47 -13.25 -16.75
C ARG A 2 -9.25 -12.34 -17.95
N ALA A 3 -9.68 -12.76 -19.13
CA ALA A 3 -9.69 -11.94 -20.35
C ALA A 3 -8.37 -11.19 -20.68
N GLY A 4 -7.21 -11.86 -20.50
CA GLY A 4 -5.90 -11.26 -20.77
C GLY A 4 -5.33 -10.40 -19.63
N ALA A 5 -6.00 -10.33 -18.48
CA ALA A 5 -5.48 -9.70 -17.27
C ALA A 5 -5.07 -10.75 -16.22
N LYS A 6 -3.94 -10.48 -15.57
CA LYS A 6 -3.46 -11.18 -14.37
C LYS A 6 -4.02 -10.48 -13.14
N VAL A 7 -4.50 -11.26 -12.17
CA VAL A 7 -4.94 -10.77 -10.86
C VAL A 7 -3.79 -11.03 -9.89
N VAL A 8 -3.46 -10.02 -9.09
CA VAL A 8 -2.40 -10.09 -8.07
C VAL A 8 -3.04 -9.69 -6.75
N ASP A 9 -3.12 -10.65 -5.83
CA ASP A 9 -3.57 -10.44 -4.47
C ASP A 9 -2.35 -10.30 -3.57
N ALA A 10 -2.32 -9.25 -2.75
CA ALA A 10 -1.20 -8.97 -1.86
C ALA A 10 -1.68 -8.22 -0.62
N GLU A 11 -1.06 -8.52 0.52
CA GLU A 11 -1.20 -7.74 1.74
C GLU A 11 -0.12 -6.68 1.78
N VAL A 12 -0.52 -5.43 1.95
CA VAL A 12 0.39 -4.28 1.92
C VAL A 12 0.00 -3.31 3.03
N PRO A 13 0.97 -2.74 3.79
CA PRO A 13 0.66 -1.72 4.77
C PRO A 13 -0.01 -0.52 4.12
N LEU A 14 -1.10 -0.03 4.72
CA LEU A 14 -1.86 1.11 4.19
C LEU A 14 -0.99 2.38 4.04
N SER A 15 0.03 2.55 4.89
CA SER A 15 0.99 3.65 4.81
C SER A 15 1.79 3.69 3.51
N GLU A 16 1.96 2.55 2.83
CA GLU A 16 2.71 2.46 1.56
C GLU A 16 1.82 2.67 0.33
N MET A 17 0.49 2.75 0.50
CA MET A 17 -0.44 2.90 -0.62
C MET A 17 -0.64 4.36 -1.06
N PHE A 18 -0.09 5.34 -0.33
CA PHE A 18 -0.10 6.74 -0.74
C PHE A 18 0.69 6.92 -2.04
N GLY A 19 0.01 7.38 -3.10
CA GLY A 19 0.62 7.55 -4.43
C GLY A 19 0.57 6.31 -5.33
N TYR A 20 0.12 5.16 -4.81
CA TYR A 20 0.10 3.89 -5.57
C TYR A 20 -0.70 3.98 -6.89
N ALA A 21 -1.78 4.76 -6.93
CA ALA A 21 -2.57 4.96 -8.15
C ALA A 21 -1.76 5.55 -9.32
N THR A 22 -0.79 6.43 -9.02
CA THR A 22 0.09 7.03 -10.03
C THR A 22 1.12 6.01 -10.52
N ASP A 23 1.74 5.30 -9.57
CA ASP A 23 2.73 4.27 -9.89
C ASP A 23 2.14 3.11 -10.71
N LEU A 24 0.94 2.66 -10.34
CA LEU A 24 0.23 1.62 -11.08
C LEU A 24 -0.03 2.04 -12.52
N ARG A 25 -0.51 3.27 -12.74
CA ARG A 25 -0.76 3.80 -14.09
C ARG A 25 0.53 3.89 -14.89
N SER A 26 1.62 4.37 -14.29
CA SER A 26 2.92 4.46 -14.96
C SER A 26 3.43 3.08 -15.40
N ARG A 27 3.36 2.08 -14.50
CA ARG A 27 3.84 0.71 -14.76
C ARG A 27 2.97 -0.08 -15.74
N THR A 28 1.66 0.17 -15.76
CA THR A 28 0.70 -0.57 -16.59
C THR A 28 0.26 0.21 -17.84
N GLN A 29 0.92 1.32 -18.16
CA GLN A 29 0.54 2.23 -19.25
C GLN A 29 -0.94 2.65 -19.15
N GLY A 30 -1.43 2.88 -17.93
CA GLY A 30 -2.79 3.32 -17.64
C GLY A 30 -3.87 2.24 -17.68
N ARG A 31 -3.52 0.96 -17.91
CA ARG A 31 -4.48 -0.14 -18.07
C ARG A 31 -4.78 -0.90 -16.78
N GLY A 32 -3.96 -0.74 -15.75
CA GLY A 32 -4.10 -1.41 -14.46
C GLY A 32 -5.23 -0.81 -13.60
N GLN A 33 -5.92 -1.69 -12.88
CA GLN A 33 -6.91 -1.34 -11.87
C GLN A 33 -6.53 -2.01 -10.55
N PHE A 34 -6.90 -1.40 -9.43
CA PHE A 34 -6.68 -1.96 -8.10
C PHE A 34 -7.86 -1.67 -7.20
N THR A 35 -8.06 -2.53 -6.20
CA THR A 35 -9.06 -2.37 -5.15
C THR A 35 -8.39 -2.62 -3.81
N MET A 36 -8.67 -1.79 -2.81
CA MET A 36 -8.14 -1.96 -1.45
C MET A 36 -9.29 -2.18 -0.49
N GLN A 37 -9.13 -3.13 0.42
CA GLN A 37 -10.04 -3.39 1.53
C GLN A 37 -9.21 -3.50 2.82
N PHE A 38 -9.75 -2.97 3.91
CA PHE A 38 -9.15 -3.17 5.22
C PHE A 38 -9.29 -4.64 5.61
N ASP A 39 -8.20 -5.25 6.05
CA ASP A 39 -8.18 -6.63 6.54
C ASP A 39 -7.92 -6.68 8.05
N HIS A 40 -6.71 -6.30 8.50
CA HIS A 40 -6.35 -6.30 9.92
C HIS A 40 -5.24 -5.28 10.26
N TYR A 41 -4.96 -5.14 11.57
CA TYR A 41 -3.81 -4.41 12.08
C TYR A 41 -2.63 -5.37 12.31
N SER A 42 -1.47 -5.05 11.75
CA SER A 42 -0.22 -5.78 11.97
C SER A 42 0.78 -4.94 12.78
N GLU A 43 1.72 -5.61 13.46
CA GLU A 43 2.81 -4.91 14.14
C GLU A 43 3.69 -4.19 13.11
N VAL A 44 3.99 -2.92 13.37
CA VAL A 44 4.86 -2.13 12.49
C VAL A 44 6.32 -2.45 12.80
N PRO A 45 7.22 -2.45 11.80
CA PRO A 45 8.65 -2.59 12.03
C PRO A 45 9.16 -1.55 13.04
N LYS A 46 10.11 -1.95 13.91
CA LYS A 46 10.65 -1.10 14.99
C LYS A 46 11.11 0.28 14.50
N SER A 47 11.72 0.35 13.33
CA SER A 47 12.19 1.60 12.71
C SER A 47 11.07 2.60 12.37
N VAL A 48 9.86 2.11 12.06
CA VAL A 48 8.67 2.94 11.81
C VAL A 48 7.99 3.27 13.13
N ALA A 49 7.92 2.30 14.06
CA ALA A 49 7.37 2.51 15.39
C ALA A 49 8.04 3.67 16.13
N GLU A 50 9.37 3.67 16.18
CA GLU A 50 10.16 4.70 16.86
C GLU A 50 9.94 6.10 16.26
N LYS A 51 9.84 6.20 14.93
CA LYS A 51 9.54 7.46 14.24
C LYS A 51 8.16 7.99 14.60
N VAL A 52 7.13 7.15 14.53
CA VAL A 52 5.75 7.55 14.81
C VAL A 52 5.58 7.96 16.28
N ILE A 53 6.18 7.22 17.21
CA ILE A 53 6.16 7.53 18.64
C ILE A 53 6.92 8.83 18.92
N GLY A 54 8.10 9.00 18.31
CA GLY A 54 8.92 10.21 18.46
C GLY A 54 8.25 11.47 17.89
N GLU A 55 7.56 11.37 16.76
CA GLU A 55 6.80 12.48 16.17
C GLU A 55 5.58 12.85 17.01
N ARG A 56 4.86 11.87 17.57
CA ARG A 56 3.72 12.13 18.47
C ARG A 56 4.14 12.78 19.79
N ALA A 57 5.33 12.46 20.31
CA ALA A 57 5.83 13.04 21.57
C ALA A 57 6.34 14.48 21.42
N LYS A 58 6.62 14.93 20.19
CA LYS A 58 7.09 16.30 19.88
C LYS A 58 5.95 17.30 19.63
N LYS A 59 4.71 16.82 19.54
CA LYS A 59 3.52 17.62 19.27
C LYS A 59 2.76 17.91 20.56
#